data_AF-A0A520AGE9-F1
#
_entry.id   AF-A0A520AGE9-F1
#
_cell.length_a   1.000
_cell.length_b   1.000
_cell.length_c   1.000
_cell.angle_alpha   90.00
_cell.angle_beta   90.00
_cell.angle_gamma   90.00
#
_symmetry.space_group_name_H-M   'P 1'
#
loop_
_entity.id
_entity.type
_entity.pdbx_description
1 polymer ?
#
loop_
_entity_poly.entity_id
_entity_poly.type
_entity_poly.pdbx_seq_one_letter_code
_entity_poly.pdbx_strand_id
1 'polypeptide(L)'
;MNKPEEQIFIETQGKIISNNINQLVLVRLQIEIYIAMLLARHTWDKDKDVRINILNQINALLLSQQMNLQFNLERVSNHRFQKQFLNIDTFKEANMIFVTYSTFNKNGLIYNLSAVMERYLRIILTEFDPLTDISGGIYGIKKKFFSHLDLLRGSQPWNALALLSMIRNTIHNNGIYVHKDDATVVYRGESYNFVNGLPHDFATYENIVNIILDFLEIVKMVNDIPLIKEKEEITDHALYSKVQLNR
;
A
#
# COMPACT_ATOMS: atom_id res chain seq x y z
N MET A 1 36.75 -14.95 5.10
CA MET A 1 35.77 -15.78 4.38
C MET A 1 34.48 -15.72 5.19
N ASN A 2 33.35 -15.46 4.55
CA ASN A 2 32.05 -15.49 5.23
C ASN A 2 31.76 -16.92 5.71
N LYS A 3 31.10 -17.07 6.84
CA LYS A 3 30.69 -18.41 7.32
C LYS A 3 29.63 -18.98 6.37
N PRO A 4 29.56 -20.31 6.15
CA PRO A 4 28.58 -20.93 5.23
C PRO A 4 27.13 -20.50 5.48
N GLU A 5 26.75 -20.32 6.74
CA GLU A 5 25.42 -19.87 7.17
C GLU A 5 25.09 -18.44 6.69
N GLU A 6 26.07 -17.54 6.68
CA GLU A 6 25.89 -16.16 6.19
C GLU A 6 25.64 -16.15 4.69
N GLN A 7 26.32 -17.03 3.95
CA GLN A 7 26.17 -17.13 2.51
C GLN A 7 24.79 -17.68 2.12
N ILE A 8 24.31 -18.73 2.79
CA ILE A 8 22.97 -19.28 2.59
C ILE A 8 21.88 -18.24 2.91
N PHE A 9 22.06 -17.48 4.00
CA PHE A 9 21.13 -16.42 4.37
C PHE A 9 21.05 -15.34 3.29
N ILE A 10 22.20 -14.82 2.83
CA ILE A 10 22.28 -13.79 1.79
C ILE A 10 21.64 -14.28 0.49
N GLU A 11 21.92 -15.51 0.06
CA GLU A 11 21.37 -16.07 -1.17
C GLU A 11 19.84 -16.23 -1.09
N THR A 12 19.33 -16.70 0.05
CA THR A 12 17.89 -16.88 0.26
C THR A 12 17.16 -15.54 0.30
N GLN A 13 17.64 -14.60 1.12
CA GLN A 13 17.05 -13.25 1.22
C GLN A 13 17.18 -12.48 -0.10
N GLY A 14 18.30 -12.64 -0.80
CA GLY A 14 18.55 -11.99 -2.08
C GLY A 14 17.56 -12.42 -3.17
N LYS A 15 17.19 -13.71 -3.21
CA LYS A 15 16.14 -14.22 -4.11
C LYS A 15 14.76 -13.65 -3.76
N ILE A 16 14.41 -13.64 -2.47
CA ILE A 16 13.12 -13.10 -2.01
C ILE A 16 13.00 -11.60 -2.35
N ILE A 17 14.03 -10.82 -2.04
CA ILE A 17 14.05 -9.38 -2.32
C ILE A 17 13.96 -9.12 -3.83
N SER A 18 14.75 -9.83 -4.64
CA SER A 18 14.70 -9.71 -6.10
C SER A 18 13.32 -10.04 -6.66
N ASN A 19 12.65 -11.08 -6.15
CA ASN A 19 11.29 -11.41 -6.55
C ASN A 19 10.31 -10.28 -6.19
N ASN A 20 10.40 -9.72 -4.98
CA ASN A 20 9.55 -8.62 -4.57
C ASN A 20 9.79 -7.37 -5.44
N ILE A 21 11.04 -7.06 -5.79
CA ILE A 21 11.37 -5.96 -6.71
C ILE A 21 10.66 -6.17 -8.06
N ASN A 22 10.76 -7.36 -8.64
CA ASN A 22 10.12 -7.68 -9.92
C ASN A 22 8.60 -7.52 -9.84
N GLN A 23 7.96 -7.99 -8.77
CA GLN A 23 6.53 -7.82 -8.57
C GLN A 23 6.13 -6.34 -8.51
N LEU A 24 6.88 -5.50 -7.77
CA LEU A 24 6.62 -4.06 -7.70
C LEU A 24 6.77 -3.40 -9.09
N VAL A 25 7.82 -3.75 -9.84
CA VAL A 25 8.04 -3.23 -11.21
C VAL A 25 6.85 -3.57 -12.11
N LEU A 26 6.36 -4.80 -12.09
CA LEU A 26 5.23 -5.22 -12.92
C LEU A 26 3.96 -4.43 -12.60
N VAL A 27 3.65 -4.21 -11.31
CA VAL A 27 2.49 -3.40 -10.90
C VAL A 27 2.66 -1.95 -11.35
N ARG A 28 3.85 -1.37 -11.20
CA ARG A 28 4.14 0.00 -11.65
C ARG A 28 3.93 0.17 -13.14
N LEU A 29 4.42 -0.76 -13.95
CA LEU A 29 4.20 -0.74 -15.41
C LEU A 29 2.70 -0.80 -15.76
N GLN A 30 1.92 -1.62 -15.06
CA GLN A 30 0.46 -1.65 -15.26
C GLN A 30 -0.20 -0.32 -14.93
N ILE A 31 0.24 0.34 -13.85
CA ILE A 31 -0.25 1.67 -13.47
C ILE A 31 0.11 2.70 -14.55
N GLU A 32 1.35 2.72 -15.01
CA GLU A 32 1.83 3.65 -16.04
C GLU A 32 1.08 3.48 -17.37
N ILE A 33 0.85 2.24 -17.79
CA ILE A 33 0.02 1.94 -18.96
C ILE A 33 -1.41 2.45 -18.77
N TYR A 34 -2.01 2.21 -17.59
CA TYR A 34 -3.39 2.64 -17.35
C TYR A 34 -3.52 4.18 -17.31
N ILE A 35 -2.57 4.89 -16.70
CA ILE A 35 -2.50 6.36 -16.74
C ILE A 35 -2.43 6.84 -18.19
N ALA A 36 -1.53 6.28 -19.01
CA ALA A 36 -1.39 6.66 -20.41
C ALA A 36 -2.69 6.44 -21.20
N MET A 37 -3.40 5.33 -20.95
CA MET A 37 -4.70 5.06 -21.57
C MET A 37 -5.77 6.09 -21.18
N LEU A 38 -5.82 6.50 -19.92
CA LEU A 38 -6.78 7.52 -19.45
C LEU A 38 -6.47 8.87 -20.08
N LEU A 39 -5.21 9.32 -20.07
CA LEU A 39 -4.80 10.61 -20.64
C LEU A 39 -4.96 10.67 -22.17
N ALA A 40 -4.96 9.52 -22.86
CA ALA A 40 -5.26 9.47 -24.30
C ALA A 40 -6.75 9.62 -24.62
N ARG A 41 -7.64 9.37 -23.64
CA ARG A 41 -9.11 9.36 -23.82
C ARG A 41 -9.80 10.55 -23.15
N HIS A 42 -9.13 11.18 -22.20
CA HIS A 42 -9.68 12.21 -21.34
C HIS A 42 -8.74 13.40 -21.25
N THR A 43 -9.29 14.60 -21.10
CA THR A 43 -8.56 15.86 -20.91
C THR A 43 -8.26 16.15 -19.43
N TRP A 44 -8.27 15.12 -18.58
CA TRP A 44 -8.05 15.26 -17.13
C TRP A 44 -6.65 15.78 -16.83
N ASP A 45 -6.53 16.67 -15.84
CA ASP A 45 -5.24 17.19 -15.38
C ASP A 45 -4.44 16.05 -14.72
N LYS A 46 -3.28 15.73 -15.29
CA LYS A 46 -2.43 14.60 -14.83
C LYS A 46 -1.95 14.73 -13.38
N ASP A 47 -1.85 15.95 -12.87
CA ASP A 47 -1.24 16.25 -11.57
C ASP A 47 -2.30 16.57 -10.51
N LYS A 48 -3.44 17.13 -10.91
CA LYS A 48 -4.50 17.58 -9.99
C LYS A 48 -5.71 16.67 -9.94
N ASP A 49 -6.05 16.03 -11.05
CA ASP A 49 -7.27 15.22 -11.11
C ASP A 49 -7.09 13.93 -10.33
N VAL A 50 -7.97 13.70 -9.35
CA VAL A 50 -7.92 12.58 -8.42
C VAL A 50 -8.00 11.24 -9.13
N ARG A 51 -8.67 11.17 -10.31
CA ARG A 51 -8.77 9.96 -11.12
C ARG A 51 -7.41 9.48 -11.67
N ILE A 52 -6.46 10.41 -11.84
CA ILE A 52 -5.08 10.14 -12.27
C ILE A 52 -4.11 10.19 -11.09
N ASN A 53 -4.23 11.20 -10.23
CA ASN A 53 -3.30 11.47 -9.15
C ASN A 53 -3.21 10.31 -8.14
N ILE A 54 -4.30 9.56 -7.91
CA ILE A 54 -4.26 8.34 -7.08
C ILE A 54 -3.27 7.31 -7.64
N LEU A 55 -3.26 7.13 -8.96
CA LEU A 55 -2.39 6.19 -9.66
C LEU A 55 -0.93 6.67 -9.57
N ASN A 56 -0.68 7.97 -9.74
CA ASN A 56 0.64 8.57 -9.57
C ASN A 56 1.16 8.40 -8.13
N GLN A 57 0.32 8.62 -7.11
CA GLN A 57 0.70 8.43 -5.71
C GLN A 57 1.07 6.98 -5.41
N ILE A 58 0.27 6.02 -5.87
CA ILE A 58 0.60 4.59 -5.70
C ILE A 58 1.90 4.26 -6.45
N ASN A 59 2.07 4.71 -7.71
CA ASN A 59 3.29 4.47 -8.47
C ASN A 59 4.54 5.02 -7.75
N ALA A 60 4.45 6.23 -7.19
CA ALA A 60 5.52 6.85 -6.42
C ALA A 60 5.87 6.04 -5.17
N LEU A 61 4.87 5.56 -4.41
CA LEU A 61 5.09 4.69 -3.25
C LEU A 61 5.81 3.39 -3.64
N LEU A 62 5.40 2.76 -4.75
CA LEU A 62 6.04 1.54 -5.23
C LEU A 62 7.46 1.80 -5.73
N LEU A 63 7.72 2.94 -6.38
CA LEU A 63 9.06 3.33 -6.80
C LEU A 63 9.99 3.53 -5.59
N SER A 64 9.54 4.27 -4.57
CA SER A 64 10.30 4.44 -3.33
C SER A 64 10.58 3.10 -2.65
N GLN A 65 9.60 2.20 -2.62
CA GLN A 65 9.80 0.88 -2.05
C GLN A 65 10.75 0.01 -2.87
N GLN A 66 10.69 0.10 -4.20
CA GLN A 66 11.63 -0.57 -5.09
C GLN A 66 13.07 -0.12 -4.80
N MET A 67 13.29 1.19 -4.62
CA MET A 67 14.60 1.73 -4.23
C MET A 67 15.05 1.18 -2.86
N ASN A 68 14.15 1.15 -1.87
CA ASN A 68 14.45 0.59 -0.55
C ASN A 68 14.84 -0.91 -0.62
N LEU A 69 14.14 -1.69 -1.45
CA LEU A 69 14.45 -3.10 -1.66
C LEU A 69 15.78 -3.29 -2.39
N GLN A 70 16.08 -2.46 -3.39
CA GLN A 70 17.37 -2.51 -4.09
C GLN A 70 18.51 -2.17 -3.12
N PHE A 71 18.35 -1.11 -2.32
CA PHE A 71 19.33 -0.76 -1.29
C PHE A 71 19.49 -1.86 -0.24
N ASN A 72 18.38 -2.53 0.11
CA ASN A 72 18.42 -3.70 0.98
C ASN A 72 19.27 -4.82 0.39
N LEU A 73 19.07 -5.14 -0.88
CA LEU A 73 19.79 -6.18 -1.58
C LEU A 73 21.29 -5.87 -1.66
N GLU A 74 21.65 -4.66 -2.07
CA GLU A 74 23.06 -4.30 -2.34
C GLU A 74 23.86 -3.94 -1.08
N ARG A 75 23.20 -3.33 -0.09
CA ARG A 75 23.88 -2.67 1.04
C ARG A 75 23.48 -3.28 2.38
N VAL A 76 22.19 -3.32 2.69
CA VAL A 76 21.75 -3.75 4.01
C VAL A 76 21.99 -5.24 4.23
N SER A 77 21.85 -6.09 3.22
CA SER A 77 22.18 -7.52 3.35
C SER A 77 23.69 -7.79 3.40
N ASN A 78 24.52 -6.80 3.06
CA ASN A 78 25.97 -6.95 2.95
C ASN A 78 26.66 -6.64 4.29
N HIS A 79 27.06 -7.68 5.03
CA HIS A 79 27.71 -7.50 6.34
C HIS A 79 29.00 -6.70 6.27
N ARG A 80 29.75 -6.77 5.17
CA ARG A 80 30.98 -5.97 5.01
C ARG A 80 30.65 -4.49 4.97
N PHE A 81 29.60 -4.11 4.24
CA PHE A 81 29.09 -2.75 4.22
C PHE A 81 28.65 -2.31 5.62
N GLN A 82 27.82 -3.11 6.28
CA GLN A 82 27.36 -2.79 7.64
C GLN A 82 28.52 -2.64 8.63
N LYS A 83 29.49 -3.56 8.64
CA LYS A 83 30.66 -3.48 9.52
C LYS A 83 31.48 -2.22 9.27
N GLN A 84 31.66 -1.85 8.01
CA GLN A 84 32.43 -0.66 7.63
C GLN A 84 31.77 0.65 8.08
N PHE A 85 30.43 0.74 8.00
CA PHE A 85 29.72 2.02 8.18
C PHE A 85 28.92 2.13 9.48
N LEU A 86 28.56 1.01 10.11
CA LEU A 86 27.73 0.94 11.31
C LEU A 86 28.48 0.39 12.53
N ASN A 87 29.77 0.04 12.36
CA ASN A 87 30.63 -0.49 13.43
C ASN A 87 30.02 -1.68 14.19
N ILE A 88 29.55 -2.67 13.44
CA ILE A 88 28.99 -3.92 14.00
C ILE A 88 30.02 -5.05 14.02
N ASP A 89 29.96 -5.89 15.04
CA ASP A 89 30.96 -6.94 15.28
C ASP A 89 30.40 -8.36 15.15
N THR A 90 29.07 -8.53 15.17
CA THR A 90 28.44 -9.85 15.10
C THR A 90 27.45 -10.00 13.96
N PHE A 91 27.32 -11.23 13.45
CA PHE A 91 26.27 -11.59 12.49
C PHE A 91 24.85 -11.41 13.08
N LYS A 92 24.69 -11.57 14.40
CA LYS A 92 23.42 -11.34 15.08
C LYS A 92 22.97 -9.88 14.96
N GLU A 93 23.87 -8.93 15.17
CA GLU A 93 23.60 -7.50 14.97
C GLU A 93 23.33 -7.17 13.50
N ALA A 94 24.11 -7.77 12.58
CA ALA A 94 23.92 -7.62 11.14
C ALA A 94 22.50 -8.03 10.70
N ASN A 95 22.04 -9.20 11.18
CA ASN A 95 20.70 -9.70 10.90
C ASN A 95 19.62 -8.82 11.57
N MET A 96 19.86 -8.35 12.80
CA MET A 96 18.92 -7.43 13.47
C MET A 96 18.73 -6.13 12.68
N ILE A 97 19.81 -5.55 12.15
CA ILE A 97 19.74 -4.35 11.28
C ILE A 97 18.92 -4.66 10.03
N PHE A 98 19.19 -5.78 9.37
CA PHE A 98 18.46 -6.21 8.19
C PHE A 98 16.95 -6.34 8.45
N VAL A 99 16.58 -7.08 9.50
CA VAL A 99 15.18 -7.29 9.89
C VAL A 99 14.51 -5.97 10.26
N THR A 100 15.19 -5.12 11.05
CA THR A 100 14.64 -3.84 11.50
C THR A 100 14.40 -2.89 10.34
N TYR A 101 15.39 -2.71 9.47
CA TYR A 101 15.28 -1.82 8.32
C TYR A 101 14.22 -2.32 7.32
N SER A 102 14.20 -3.63 7.04
CA SER A 102 13.20 -4.24 6.16
C SER A 102 11.78 -4.08 6.71
N THR A 103 11.60 -4.31 8.02
CA THR A 103 10.31 -4.14 8.70
C THR A 103 9.86 -2.69 8.70
N PHE A 104 10.76 -1.75 9.02
CA PHE A 104 10.47 -0.32 9.03
C PHE A 104 9.97 0.17 7.66
N ASN A 105 10.68 -0.15 6.59
CA ASN A 105 10.27 0.27 5.25
C ASN A 105 8.97 -0.38 4.78
N LYS A 106 8.78 -1.68 5.06
CA LYS A 106 7.53 -2.36 4.73
C LYS A 106 6.34 -1.77 5.48
N ASN A 107 6.52 -1.44 6.75
CA ASN A 107 5.50 -0.75 7.55
C ASN A 107 5.20 0.64 6.99
N GLY A 108 6.22 1.39 6.58
CA GLY A 108 6.09 2.67 5.90
C GLY A 108 5.26 2.57 4.60
N LEU A 109 5.51 1.55 3.77
CA LEU A 109 4.69 1.28 2.59
C LEU A 109 3.22 1.04 2.97
N ILE A 110 2.94 0.14 3.92
CA ILE A 110 1.57 -0.21 4.32
C ILE A 110 0.81 1.01 4.87
N TYR A 111 1.47 1.83 5.69
CA TYR A 111 0.88 3.05 6.22
C TYR A 111 0.51 4.04 5.14
N ASN A 112 1.47 4.37 4.27
CA ASN A 112 1.25 5.33 3.20
C ASN A 112 0.23 4.82 2.18
N LEU A 113 0.26 3.53 1.86
CA LEU A 113 -0.72 2.91 0.97
C LEU A 113 -2.13 3.01 1.55
N SER A 114 -2.30 2.68 2.83
CA SER A 114 -3.60 2.78 3.53
C SER A 114 -4.13 4.22 3.50
N ALA A 115 -3.26 5.20 3.78
CA ALA A 115 -3.64 6.61 3.79
C ALA A 115 -4.04 7.12 2.39
N VAL A 116 -3.27 6.78 1.36
CA VAL A 116 -3.54 7.15 -0.04
C VAL A 116 -4.86 6.54 -0.52
N MET A 117 -5.08 5.24 -0.28
CA MET A 117 -6.32 4.56 -0.64
C MET A 117 -7.52 5.14 0.11
N GLU A 118 -7.43 5.33 1.43
CA GLU A 118 -8.48 5.91 2.25
C GLU A 118 -8.89 7.31 1.76
N ARG A 119 -7.90 8.15 1.45
CA ARG A 119 -8.13 9.50 0.96
C ARG A 119 -8.88 9.50 -0.37
N TYR A 120 -8.48 8.65 -1.32
CA TYR A 120 -9.19 8.47 -2.59
C TYR A 120 -10.65 8.07 -2.37
N LEU A 121 -10.90 7.06 -1.52
CA LEU A 121 -12.27 6.61 -1.22
C LEU A 121 -13.13 7.75 -0.66
N ARG A 122 -12.58 8.58 0.23
CA ARG A 122 -13.30 9.72 0.81
C ARG A 122 -13.65 10.77 -0.26
N ILE A 123 -12.71 11.13 -1.14
CA ILE A 123 -12.95 12.12 -2.20
C ILE A 123 -14.00 11.61 -3.19
N ILE A 124 -13.86 10.38 -3.68
CA ILE A 124 -14.84 9.83 -4.62
C ILE A 124 -16.21 9.66 -3.95
N LEU A 125 -16.25 9.32 -2.66
CA LEU A 125 -17.52 9.23 -1.93
C LEU A 125 -18.24 10.58 -1.87
N THR A 126 -17.53 11.71 -1.74
CA THR A 126 -18.17 13.05 -1.83
C THR A 126 -18.65 13.39 -3.23
N GLU A 127 -18.07 12.79 -4.27
CA GLU A 127 -18.57 12.93 -5.64
C GLU A 127 -19.84 12.09 -5.88
N PHE A 128 -19.97 10.94 -5.22
CA PHE A 128 -21.20 10.13 -5.25
C PHE A 128 -22.33 10.74 -4.40
N ASP A 129 -22.00 11.26 -3.23
CA ASP A 129 -22.94 11.84 -2.28
C ASP A 129 -22.31 13.07 -1.58
N PRO A 130 -22.55 14.29 -2.09
CA PRO A 130 -21.97 15.52 -1.53
C PRO A 130 -22.39 15.82 -0.08
N LEU A 131 -23.47 15.20 0.42
CA LEU A 131 -23.97 15.40 1.79
C LEU A 131 -23.43 14.35 2.76
N THR A 132 -22.63 13.39 2.27
CA THR A 132 -22.16 12.29 3.09
C THR A 132 -21.14 12.75 4.14
N ASP A 133 -21.34 12.33 5.38
CA ASP A 133 -20.32 12.54 6.41
C ASP A 133 -19.09 11.66 6.16
N ILE A 134 -17.98 12.32 5.84
CA ILE A 134 -16.66 11.72 5.64
C ILE A 134 -15.71 11.93 6.83
N SER A 135 -16.18 12.25 8.03
CA SER A 135 -15.34 12.40 9.23
C SER A 135 -15.10 11.08 9.99
N GLY A 136 -15.95 10.07 9.75
CA GLY A 136 -15.86 8.77 10.40
C GLY A 136 -14.62 7.94 10.01
N GLY A 137 -14.38 6.84 10.74
CA GLY A 137 -13.27 5.93 10.46
C GLY A 137 -13.41 5.15 9.15
N ILE A 138 -12.29 4.59 8.65
CA ILE A 138 -12.18 3.91 7.35
C ILE A 138 -13.25 2.83 7.12
N TYR A 139 -13.64 2.07 8.15
CA TYR A 139 -14.68 1.04 8.01
C TYR A 139 -16.02 1.63 7.54
N GLY A 140 -16.42 2.77 8.11
CA GLY A 140 -17.65 3.46 7.74
C GLY A 140 -17.57 4.01 6.32
N ILE A 141 -16.43 4.60 5.94
CA ILE A 141 -16.18 5.10 4.58
C ILE A 141 -16.30 3.99 3.55
N LYS A 142 -15.61 2.86 3.78
CA LYS A 142 -15.69 1.71 2.88
C LYS A 142 -17.14 1.23 2.74
N LYS A 143 -17.88 1.10 3.85
CA LYS A 143 -19.28 0.63 3.81
C LYS A 143 -20.14 1.50 2.89
N LYS A 144 -20.06 2.82 3.05
CA LYS A 144 -20.80 3.79 2.21
C LYS A 144 -20.31 3.76 0.76
N PHE A 145 -19.00 3.76 0.55
CA PHE A 145 -18.41 3.75 -0.79
C PHE A 145 -18.84 2.52 -1.59
N PHE A 146 -18.73 1.32 -1.03
CA PHE A 146 -19.07 0.08 -1.74
C PHE A 146 -20.57 -0.06 -1.99
N SER A 147 -21.44 0.57 -1.17
CA SER A 147 -22.88 0.61 -1.49
C SER A 147 -23.21 1.43 -2.72
N HIS A 148 -22.38 2.41 -3.11
CA HIS A 148 -22.55 3.14 -4.37
C HIS A 148 -22.04 2.38 -5.60
N LEU A 149 -21.19 1.36 -5.40
CA LEU A 149 -20.66 0.52 -6.47
C LEU A 149 -21.48 -0.75 -6.69
N ASP A 150 -22.59 -0.93 -5.97
CA ASP A 150 -23.35 -2.19 -5.91
C ASP A 150 -22.48 -3.43 -5.61
N LEU A 151 -21.33 -3.22 -4.96
CA LEU A 151 -20.40 -4.29 -4.61
C LEU A 151 -20.78 -4.86 -3.24
N LEU A 152 -21.05 -6.17 -3.23
CA LEU A 152 -21.38 -6.88 -2.00
C LEU A 152 -20.23 -6.85 -1.00
N ARG A 153 -20.59 -6.72 0.28
CA ARG A 153 -19.68 -6.99 1.39
C ARG A 153 -19.17 -8.42 1.25
N GLY A 154 -17.85 -8.60 1.30
CA GLY A 154 -17.21 -9.90 1.08
C GLY A 154 -16.72 -10.14 -0.35
N SER A 155 -16.92 -9.19 -1.27
CA SER A 155 -16.20 -9.18 -2.55
C SER A 155 -14.69 -9.06 -2.35
N GLN A 156 -13.89 -9.50 -3.33
CA GLN A 156 -12.42 -9.44 -3.23
C GLN A 156 -11.90 -8.01 -2.96
N PRO A 157 -12.38 -6.95 -3.64
CA PRO A 157 -11.88 -5.60 -3.36
C PRO A 157 -12.28 -5.09 -1.97
N TRP A 158 -13.45 -5.51 -1.45
CA TRP A 158 -13.83 -5.21 -0.07
C TRP A 158 -12.89 -5.87 0.94
N ASN A 159 -12.59 -7.15 0.72
CA ASN A 159 -11.75 -7.96 1.60
C ASN A 159 -10.29 -7.53 1.52
N ALA A 160 -9.78 -7.12 0.35
CA ALA A 160 -8.46 -6.52 0.18
C ALA A 160 -8.27 -5.32 1.12
N LEU A 161 -9.20 -4.36 1.07
CA LEU A 161 -9.16 -3.19 1.94
C LEU A 161 -9.42 -3.53 3.41
N ALA A 162 -10.13 -4.61 3.71
CA ALA A 162 -10.35 -5.07 5.08
C ALA A 162 -9.05 -5.64 5.65
N LEU A 163 -8.38 -6.50 4.90
CA LEU A 163 -7.08 -7.06 5.24
C LEU A 163 -6.04 -5.95 5.44
N LEU A 164 -5.97 -4.98 4.52
CA LEU A 164 -5.06 -3.83 4.66
C LEU A 164 -5.32 -3.04 5.95
N SER A 165 -6.58 -2.76 6.26
CA SER A 165 -6.96 -2.01 7.47
C SER A 165 -6.55 -2.75 8.74
N MET A 166 -6.75 -4.07 8.77
CA MET A 166 -6.38 -4.92 9.90
C MET A 166 -4.87 -4.97 10.08
N ILE A 167 -4.12 -5.19 9.00
CA ILE A 167 -2.65 -5.16 9.02
C ILE A 167 -2.15 -3.80 9.53
N ARG A 168 -2.64 -2.69 8.96
CA ARG A 168 -2.24 -1.34 9.36
C ARG A 168 -2.52 -1.06 10.83
N ASN A 169 -3.64 -1.53 11.36
CA ASN A 169 -3.98 -1.36 12.78
C ASN A 169 -3.03 -2.16 13.69
N THR A 170 -2.64 -3.38 13.31
CA THR A 170 -1.61 -4.14 14.03
C THR A 170 -0.29 -3.37 14.07
N ILE A 171 0.13 -2.74 12.97
CA ILE A 171 1.38 -1.95 12.93
C ILE A 171 1.30 -0.76 13.90
N HIS A 172 0.13 -0.11 14.03
CA HIS A 172 -0.05 0.99 15.01
C HIS A 172 0.11 0.54 16.45
N ASN A 173 -0.22 -0.71 16.71
CA ASN A 173 -0.13 -1.33 18.02
C ASN A 173 1.19 -2.10 18.17
N ASN A 174 2.29 -1.61 17.59
CA ASN A 174 3.62 -2.23 17.69
C ASN A 174 3.69 -3.70 17.23
N GLY A 175 2.87 -4.07 16.25
CA GLY A 175 2.90 -5.41 15.66
C GLY A 175 2.01 -6.45 16.38
N ILE A 176 1.15 -6.04 17.31
CA ILE A 176 0.13 -6.90 17.91
C ILE A 176 -1.29 -6.47 17.51
N TYR A 177 -2.16 -7.44 17.27
CA TYR A 177 -3.57 -7.15 17.02
C TYR A 177 -4.27 -6.82 18.35
N VAL A 178 -4.92 -5.66 18.43
CA VAL A 178 -5.61 -5.20 19.64
C VAL A 178 -7.04 -4.83 19.28
N HIS A 179 -7.98 -5.63 19.76
CA HIS A 179 -9.41 -5.42 19.56
C HIS A 179 -10.22 -6.15 20.66
N LYS A 180 -11.53 -5.89 20.76
CA LYS A 180 -12.38 -6.57 21.75
C LYS A 180 -12.51 -8.07 21.47
N ASP A 181 -12.65 -8.40 20.19
CA ASP A 181 -12.88 -9.74 19.68
C ASP A 181 -11.86 -10.07 18.59
N ASP A 182 -11.57 -11.37 18.44
CA ASP A 182 -10.83 -11.92 17.31
C ASP A 182 -11.57 -11.64 15.98
N ALA A 183 -10.84 -11.63 14.87
CA ALA A 183 -11.40 -11.36 13.57
C ALA A 183 -10.76 -12.22 12.47
N THR A 184 -11.59 -12.63 11.51
CA THR A 184 -11.11 -13.34 10.31
C THR A 184 -11.45 -12.52 9.07
N VAL A 185 -10.47 -12.35 8.19
CA VAL A 185 -10.70 -11.83 6.84
C VAL A 185 -10.46 -12.97 5.86
N VAL A 186 -11.44 -13.29 5.01
CA VAL A 186 -11.26 -14.25 3.91
C VAL A 186 -10.90 -13.48 2.65
N TYR A 187 -9.73 -13.74 2.08
CA TYR A 187 -9.24 -12.98 0.93
C TYR A 187 -8.49 -13.91 -0.03
N ARG A 188 -8.87 -13.88 -1.32
CA ARG A 188 -8.34 -14.74 -2.39
C ARG A 188 -8.26 -16.24 -2.04
N GLY A 189 -9.28 -16.74 -1.33
CA GLY A 189 -9.40 -18.15 -0.93
C GLY A 189 -8.73 -18.48 0.40
N GLU A 190 -7.93 -17.57 0.94
CA GLU A 190 -7.19 -17.76 2.19
C GLU A 190 -7.90 -17.08 3.37
N SER A 191 -7.75 -17.67 4.56
CA SER A 191 -8.31 -17.11 5.81
C SER A 191 -7.21 -16.50 6.66
N TYR A 192 -7.34 -15.19 6.94
CA TYR A 192 -6.40 -14.42 7.73
C TYR A 192 -7.00 -14.17 9.12
N ASN A 193 -6.51 -14.91 10.12
CA ASN A 193 -7.02 -14.89 11.48
C ASN A 193 -6.22 -13.92 12.37
N PHE A 194 -6.85 -12.84 12.80
CA PHE A 194 -6.32 -11.86 13.73
C PHE A 194 -6.81 -12.21 15.13
N VAL A 195 -5.90 -12.64 15.99
CA VAL A 195 -6.18 -13.05 17.37
C VAL A 195 -5.73 -11.95 18.32
N ASN A 196 -6.62 -11.54 19.23
CA ASN A 196 -6.37 -10.44 20.14
C ASN A 196 -5.14 -10.71 21.03
N GLY A 197 -4.26 -9.72 21.12
CA GLY A 197 -2.99 -9.79 21.86
C GLY A 197 -1.86 -10.52 21.12
N LEU A 198 -2.09 -11.06 19.91
CA LEU A 198 -1.08 -11.79 19.15
C LEU A 198 -0.58 -11.02 17.92
N PRO A 199 0.69 -11.23 17.52
CA PRO A 199 1.18 -10.78 16.22
C PRO A 199 0.62 -11.64 15.09
N HIS A 200 0.81 -11.17 13.85
CA HIS A 200 0.53 -11.93 12.63
C HIS A 200 1.67 -11.78 11.62
N ASP A 201 1.70 -12.63 10.60
CA ASP A 201 2.67 -12.63 9.50
C ASP A 201 2.06 -12.20 8.15
N PHE A 202 0.79 -11.81 8.13
CA PHE A 202 0.02 -11.49 6.92
C PHE A 202 0.51 -10.26 6.13
N ALA A 203 1.41 -9.45 6.67
CA ALA A 203 2.01 -8.30 6.00
C ALA A 203 3.10 -8.72 4.99
N THR A 204 2.78 -9.64 4.07
CA THR A 204 3.69 -10.11 3.01
C THR A 204 3.65 -9.18 1.80
N TYR A 205 4.73 -9.12 1.01
CA TYR A 205 4.73 -8.34 -0.24
C TYR A 205 3.68 -8.86 -1.23
N GLU A 206 3.48 -10.17 -1.29
CA GLU A 206 2.44 -10.79 -2.11
C GLU A 206 1.05 -10.26 -1.75
N ASN A 207 0.69 -10.25 -0.46
CA ASN A 207 -0.61 -9.72 -0.03
C ASN A 207 -0.73 -8.23 -0.35
N ILE A 208 0.33 -7.45 -0.13
CA ILE A 208 0.35 -6.01 -0.44
C ILE A 208 0.16 -5.76 -1.94
N VAL A 209 0.87 -6.49 -2.81
CA VAL A 209 0.74 -6.43 -4.27
C VAL A 209 -0.68 -6.80 -4.69
N ASN A 210 -1.22 -7.90 -4.17
CA ASN A 210 -2.58 -8.33 -4.46
C ASN A 210 -3.61 -7.27 -4.05
N ILE A 211 -3.45 -6.66 -2.88
CA ILE A 211 -4.31 -5.57 -2.41
C ILE A 211 -4.24 -4.36 -3.34
N ILE A 212 -3.04 -3.99 -3.82
CA ILE A 212 -2.87 -2.90 -4.78
C ILE A 212 -3.60 -3.24 -6.08
N LEU A 213 -3.43 -4.44 -6.62
CA LEU A 213 -4.10 -4.86 -7.85
C LEU A 213 -5.63 -4.79 -7.72
N ASP A 214 -6.18 -5.31 -6.62
CA ASP A 214 -7.62 -5.25 -6.38
C ASP A 214 -8.12 -3.80 -6.18
N PHE A 215 -7.28 -2.92 -5.63
CA PHE A 215 -7.60 -1.49 -5.56
C PHE A 215 -7.53 -0.80 -6.93
N LEU A 216 -6.59 -1.19 -7.81
CA LEU A 216 -6.56 -0.68 -9.18
C LEU A 216 -7.83 -1.06 -9.95
N GLU A 217 -8.39 -2.26 -9.69
CA GLU A 217 -9.71 -2.62 -10.24
C GLU A 217 -10.83 -1.73 -9.68
N ILE A 218 -10.78 -1.34 -8.39
CA ILE A 218 -11.72 -0.33 -7.85
C ILE A 218 -11.59 0.98 -8.62
N VAL A 219 -10.36 1.48 -8.81
CA VAL A 219 -10.13 2.74 -9.52
C VAL A 219 -10.65 2.67 -10.96
N LYS A 220 -10.46 1.53 -11.65
CA LYS A 220 -11.01 1.30 -12.99
C LYS A 220 -12.52 1.35 -13.00
N MET A 221 -13.18 0.59 -12.12
CA MET A 221 -14.63 0.58 -12.00
C MET A 221 -15.18 1.98 -11.74
N VAL A 222 -14.58 2.73 -10.81
CA VAL A 222 -14.98 4.10 -10.47
C VAL A 222 -14.84 5.04 -11.68
N ASN A 223 -13.71 4.98 -12.38
CA ASN A 223 -13.44 5.86 -13.52
C ASN A 223 -14.38 5.61 -14.72
N ASP A 224 -15.00 4.43 -14.79
CA ASP A 224 -15.98 4.10 -15.83
C ASP A 224 -17.43 4.46 -15.45
N ILE A 225 -17.70 4.86 -14.20
CA ILE A 225 -19.04 5.32 -13.78
C ILE A 225 -19.36 6.66 -14.46
N PRO A 226 -20.49 6.81 -15.17
CA PRO A 226 -20.83 8.04 -15.89
C PRO A 226 -20.73 9.31 -15.04
N LEU A 227 -21.28 9.28 -13.82
CA LEU A 227 -21.24 10.40 -12.86
C LEU A 227 -19.81 10.88 -12.55
N ILE A 228 -18.84 9.96 -12.51
CA ILE A 228 -17.43 10.27 -12.21
C ILE A 228 -16.67 10.60 -13.49
N LYS A 229 -16.93 9.85 -14.56
CA LYS A 229 -16.24 9.98 -15.85
C LYS A 229 -16.52 11.32 -16.53
N GLU A 230 -17.77 11.80 -16.45
CA GLU A 230 -18.23 13.00 -17.14
C GLU A 230 -17.90 14.30 -16.39
N LYS A 231 -17.46 14.21 -15.12
CA LYS A 231 -16.99 15.38 -14.38
C LYS A 231 -15.76 15.98 -15.08
N GLU A 232 -15.78 17.29 -15.24
CA GLU A 232 -14.67 18.04 -15.84
C GLU A 232 -13.39 17.84 -15.02
N GLU A 233 -13.49 18.01 -13.71
CA GLU A 233 -12.38 17.88 -12.77
C GLU A 233 -12.87 17.28 -11.45
N ILE A 234 -12.05 16.43 -10.83
CA ILE A 234 -12.22 16.00 -9.44
C ILE A 234 -10.92 16.31 -8.72
N THR A 235 -10.93 17.29 -7.81
CA THR A 235 -9.71 17.73 -7.12
C THR A 235 -9.72 17.39 -5.65
N ASP A 236 -8.52 17.23 -5.11
CA ASP A 236 -8.32 17.12 -3.69
C ASP A 236 -8.15 18.50 -3.05
N HIS A 237 -9.25 19.09 -2.61
CA HIS A 237 -9.25 20.42 -2.01
C HIS A 237 -8.33 20.56 -0.79
N ALA A 238 -8.00 19.46 -0.09
CA ALA A 238 -7.09 19.48 1.06
C ALA A 238 -5.59 19.53 0.65
N LEU A 239 -5.22 19.18 -0.58
CA LEU A 239 -3.86 19.37 -1.10
C LEU A 239 -3.61 20.83 -1.54
N TYR A 240 -4.64 21.52 -2.04
CA TYR A 240 -4.48 22.84 -2.67
C TYR A 240 -4.94 24.03 -1.81
N SER A 241 -5.71 23.80 -0.74
CA SER A 241 -6.16 24.87 0.18
C SER A 241 -5.05 25.48 1.05
N LYS A 242 -3.88 24.83 1.21
CA LYS A 242 -2.76 25.37 1.99
C LYS A 242 -1.81 26.29 1.22
N VAL A 243 -1.95 26.41 -0.10
CA VAL A 243 -1.07 27.27 -0.93
C VAL A 243 -1.59 28.72 -1.02
N GLN A 244 -2.86 28.96 -0.65
CA GLN A 244 -3.48 30.29 -0.74
C GLN A 244 -3.42 31.14 0.54
N LEU A 245 -2.83 30.64 1.63
CA LEU A 245 -2.68 31.41 2.88
C LEU A 245 -1.32 32.12 3.03
N ASN A 246 -0.44 32.06 2.03
CA ASN A 246 0.88 32.73 2.04
C ASN A 246 1.21 33.40 0.69
N ARG A 247 0.26 34.11 0.09
CA ARG A 247 0.54 35.09 -0.98
C ARG A 247 -0.18 36.39 -0.70
#